data_AF-A0A0D3EMA3-F1
#
_entry.id   AF-A0A0D3EMA3-F1
#
_cell.length_a   1.000
_cell.length_b   1.000
_cell.length_c   1.000
_cell.angle_alpha   90.00
_cell.angle_beta   90.00
_cell.angle_gamma   90.00
#
_symmetry.space_group_name_H-M   'P 1'
#
loop_
_entity.id
_entity.type
_entity.pdbx_description
1 polymer ?
#
loop_
_entity_poly.entity_id
_entity_poly.type
_entity_poly.pdbx_seq_one_letter_code
_entity_poly.pdbx_strand_id
1 'polypeptide(L)' 'MAGRSYPNHWKGENGLYCAGMVRRGIYGSGEDAELIADDISKQMKRRSSEPVHNGHISNGSP' A
#
# COMPACT_ATOMS: atom_id res chain seq x y z
N MET A 1 13.28 -2.71 14.46
CA MET A 1 13.10 -2.56 12.99
C MET A 1 14.14 -3.42 12.30
N ALA A 2 13.94 -4.73 12.24
CA ALA A 2 14.89 -5.66 11.63
C ALA A 2 14.08 -6.77 10.96
N GLY A 3 14.31 -7.03 9.67
CA GLY A 3 13.92 -8.33 9.10
C GLY A 3 13.51 -8.41 7.63
N ARG A 4 13.27 -7.32 6.90
CA ARG A 4 12.98 -7.45 5.46
C ARG A 4 14.24 -7.20 4.64
N SER A 5 14.70 -8.25 3.96
CA SER A 5 15.80 -8.15 2.99
C SER A 5 15.34 -7.38 1.76
N TYR A 6 16.28 -6.68 1.14
CA TYR A 6 16.11 -6.15 -0.21
C TYR A 6 15.62 -7.28 -1.14
N PRO A 7 14.65 -7.04 -2.04
CA PRO A 7 14.08 -5.73 -2.43
C PRO A 7 12.80 -5.33 -1.69
N ASN A 8 12.37 -6.04 -0.65
CA ASN A 8 11.06 -5.82 -0.01
C ASN A 8 11.14 -5.09 1.34
N HIS A 9 12.27 -4.42 1.60
CA HIS A 9 12.50 -3.70 2.87
C HIS A 9 11.63 -2.45 3.01
N TRP A 10 11.15 -1.88 1.91
CA TRP A 10 10.38 -0.63 1.87
C TRP A 10 8.92 -0.80 2.29
N LYS A 11 8.34 -2.01 2.23
CA LYS A 11 6.94 -2.25 2.57
C LYS A 11 6.83 -2.77 4.00
N GLY A 12 6.11 -2.04 4.85
CA GLY A 12 5.72 -2.44 6.20
C GLY A 12 4.35 -3.11 6.25
N GLU A 13 3.73 -3.11 7.42
CA GLU A 13 2.37 -3.63 7.64
C GLU A 13 1.36 -2.49 7.69
N ASN A 14 0.08 -2.79 7.41
CA ASN A 14 -1.03 -1.85 7.53
C ASN A 14 -0.85 -0.53 6.74
N GLY A 15 -0.26 -0.61 5.55
CA GLY A 15 0.02 0.57 4.72
C GLY A 15 1.18 1.44 5.21
N LEU A 16 1.98 0.97 6.17
CA LEU A 16 3.23 1.61 6.56
C LEU A 16 4.31 1.34 5.50
N TYR A 17 5.06 2.37 5.13
CA TYR A 17 6.19 2.25 4.22
C TYR A 17 7.44 2.91 4.79
N CYS A 18 8.60 2.39 4.41
CA CYS A 18 9.91 2.94 4.73
C CYS A 18 10.58 3.37 3.43
N ALA A 19 10.85 4.66 3.28
CA ALA A 19 11.64 5.21 2.19
C ALA A 19 12.96 5.75 2.74
N GLY A 20 14.09 5.45 2.10
CA GLY A 20 15.37 6.06 2.48
C GLY A 20 16.62 5.34 2.00
N MET A 21 17.75 5.59 2.67
CA MET A 21 19.05 5.00 2.33
C MET A 21 19.04 3.49 2.55
N VAL A 22 18.66 2.74 1.52
CA VAL A 22 18.64 1.26 1.42
C VAL A 22 20.03 0.63 1.49
N ARG A 23 20.96 1.23 2.24
CA ARG A 23 22.40 0.98 2.09
C ARG A 23 22.90 1.22 0.64
N ARG A 24 22.09 1.86 -0.22
CA ARG A 24 22.41 2.25 -1.62
C ARG A 24 22.48 3.77 -1.83
N GLY A 25 22.47 4.55 -0.75
CA GLY A 25 22.52 6.01 -0.81
C GLY A 25 21.25 6.65 -1.39
N ILE A 26 21.37 7.86 -1.94
CA ILE A 26 20.27 8.68 -2.48
C ILE A 26 19.50 7.95 -3.59
N TYR A 27 20.19 7.16 -4.42
CA TYR A 27 19.56 6.36 -5.47
C TYR A 27 18.54 5.37 -4.91
N GLY A 28 18.90 4.67 -3.83
CA GLY A 28 17.99 3.73 -3.16
C GLY A 28 16.75 4.42 -2.59
N SER A 29 16.85 5.67 -2.14
CA SER A 29 15.68 6.44 -1.70
C SER A 29 14.69 6.69 -2.83
N GLY A 30 15.20 6.92 -4.05
CA GLY A 30 14.37 7.09 -5.24
C GLY A 30 13.68 5.79 -5.65
N GLU A 31 14.41 4.68 -5.66
CA GLU A 31 13.87 3.35 -5.94
C GLU A 31 12.72 2.99 -4.96
N ASP A 32 12.92 3.22 -3.66
CA ASP A 32 11.88 2.97 -2.66
C ASP A 32 10.64 3.85 -2.88
N ALA A 33 10.84 5.13 -3.21
CA ALA A 33 9.74 6.06 -3.45
C ALA A 33 8.87 5.62 -4.64
N GLU A 34 9.48 5.13 -5.72
CA GLU A 34 8.77 4.61 -6.89
C GLU A 34 7.94 3.36 -6.54
N LEU A 35 8.55 2.41 -5.81
CA LEU A 35 7.87 1.17 -5.39
C LEU A 35 6.68 1.44 -4.46
N ILE A 36 6.83 2.38 -3.52
CA ILE A 36 5.75 2.79 -2.61
C ILE A 36 4.60 3.44 -3.40
N ALA A 37 4.91 4.33 -4.33
CA ALA A 37 3.88 5.01 -5.13
C ALA A 37 3.08 4.02 -6.00
N ASP A 38 3.74 3.05 -6.62
CA ASP A 38 3.09 2.00 -7.39
C ASP A 38 2.18 1.12 -6.52
N ASP A 39 2.63 0.71 -5.33
CA ASP A 39 1.83 -0.11 -4.41
C ASP A 39 0.56 0.62 -3.95
N ILE A 40 0.67 1.91 -3.61
CA ILE A 40 -0.48 2.76 -3.25
C ILE A 40 -1.45 2.87 -4.42
N SER A 41 -0.94 3.12 -5.64
CA SER A 41 -1.77 3.21 -6.84
C SER A 41 -2.55 1.92 -7.10
N LYS A 42 -1.89 0.75 -6.97
CA LYS A 42 -2.53 -0.56 -7.09
C LYS A 42 -3.58 -0.78 -6.00
N GLN A 43 -3.29 -0.41 -4.76
CA GLN A 43 -4.27 -0.52 -3.66
C GLN A 43 -5.50 0.36 -3.90
N MET A 44 -5.31 1.58 -4.39
CA MET A 44 -6.42 2.49 -4.71
C MET A 44 -7.30 1.92 -5.82
N LYS A 45 -6.70 1.38 -6.89
CA LYS A 45 -7.45 0.71 -7.97
C LYS A 45 -8.28 -0.47 -7.46
N ARG A 46 -7.71 -1.28 -6.56
CA ARG A 46 -8.42 -2.42 -5.94
C ARG A 46 -9.61 -1.97 -5.11
N ARG A 47 -9.46 -0.87 -4.36
CA ARG A 47 -10.54 -0.28 -3.55
C ARG A 47 -11.66 0.30 -4.41
N SER A 48 -11.33 0.90 -5.56
CA SER A 48 -12.34 1.41 -6.50
C SER A 48 -13.09 0.31 -7.26
N SER A 49 -12.53 -0.89 -7.37
CA SER A 49 -13.20 -2.06 -7.95
C SER A 49 -13.99 -2.89 -6.92
N GLU A 50 -13.91 -2.54 -5.64
CA GLU A 50 -14.71 -3.19 -4.62
C GLU A 50 -16.16 -2.72 -4.81
N PRO A 51 -17.13 -3.64 -5.01
CA PRO A 51 -18.52 -3.23 -5.03
C PRO A 51 -18.79 -2.61 -3.67
N VAL A 52 -19.08 -1.30 -3.68
CA VAL A 52 -19.72 -0.62 -2.55
C VAL A 52 -20.85 -1.54 -2.13
N HIS A 53 -20.72 -2.19 -0.97
CA HIS A 53 -21.86 -2.79 -0.30
C HIS A 53 -22.75 -1.62 0.09
N ASN A 54 -23.59 -1.23 -0.87
CA ASN A 54 -24.70 -0.34 -0.64
C ASN A 54 -25.55 -1.10 0.36
N GLY A 55 -25.57 -0.64 1.61
CA GLY A 55 -26.41 -1.21 2.65
C GLY A 55 -27.82 -1.30 2.10
N HIS A 56 -28.25 -2.52 1.78
CA HIS A 56 -29.63 -2.81 1.46
C HIS A 56 -30.39 -2.59 2.76
N ILE A 57 -30.90 -1.37 2.94
CA ILE A 57 -32.03 -1.08 3.82
C ILE A 57 -33.18 -1.92 3.28
N SER A 58 -33.30 -3.15 3.79
CA SER A 58 -34.51 -3.93 3.68
C SER A 58 -35.55 -3.24 4.56
N ASN A 59 -36.22 -2.24 4.00
CA ASN A 59 -37.53 -1.82 4.47
C ASN A 59 -38.50 -2.95 4.13
N GLY A 60 -38.58 -3.94 5.02
CA GLY A 60 -39.57 -5.01 4.99
C GLY A 60 -40.51 -4.85 6.17
N SER A 61 -41.44 -3.90 6.06
CA SER A 61 -42.73 -3.88 6.79
C SER A 61 -43.55 -5.14 6.44
N PRO A 62 -44.58 -5.53 7.21
CA PRO A 62 -45.41 -4.76 8.15
C PRO A 62 -45.00 -4.83 9.63
#